data_AF-A0A9E0MM65-F1
#
_entry.id   AF-A0A9E0MM65-F1
#
_cell.length_a   1.000
_cell.length_b   1.000
_cell.length_c   1.000
_cell.angle_alpha   90.00
_cell.angle_beta   90.00
_cell.angle_gamma   90.00
#
_symmetry.space_group_name_H-M   'P 1'
#
loop_
_entity.id
_entity.type
_entity.pdbx_description
1 polymer ?
#
loop_
_entity_poly.entity_id
_entity_poly.type
_entity_poly.pdbx_seq_one_letter_code
_entity_poly.pdbx_strand_id
1 'polypeptide(L)'
;MFPPRSTWVPLARLLQPRTRAGELAALDRRLRAEVAADVDDEERELARAVGDAKRAVAAAVPAVDACGTCAAGHPLPIGQHAGGACCAGVTAELFDDDELAALALAGTRPTDLQPPSRRHPHAGCAFRGATGCSLVLAHRPARCVRFFCHGLRAELHRRGALERVEAHLAGLDAAMSAFRVAHRARRDREVLAPILAAIAHHTGGGGGR
;
A
#
# COMPACT_ATOMS: atom_id res chain seq x y z
N MET A 1 6.76 2.76 -42.52
CA MET A 1 8.07 3.15 -41.94
C MET A 1 7.91 3.06 -40.42
N PHE A 2 8.30 1.94 -39.82
CA PHE A 2 8.20 1.71 -38.36
C PHE A 2 9.47 2.25 -37.69
N PRO A 3 9.38 3.00 -36.59
CA PRO A 3 10.57 3.47 -35.89
C PRO A 3 11.32 2.31 -35.23
N PRO A 4 12.64 2.44 -35.02
CA PRO A 4 13.47 1.40 -34.42
C PRO A 4 13.04 1.11 -32.98
N ARG A 5 12.96 -0.19 -32.66
CA ARG A 5 12.72 -0.70 -31.31
C ARG A 5 13.87 -0.28 -30.42
N SER A 6 13.65 0.78 -29.65
CA SER A 6 14.43 1.15 -28.46
C SER A 6 14.63 -0.08 -27.58
N THR A 7 15.86 -0.61 -27.55
CA THR A 7 16.32 -1.68 -26.65
C THR A 7 16.62 -1.13 -25.26
N TRP A 8 15.79 -0.23 -24.76
CA TRP A 8 15.79 0.10 -23.35
C TRP A 8 15.04 -1.03 -22.65
N VAL A 9 15.78 -1.97 -22.07
CA VAL A 9 15.21 -2.81 -21.00
C VAL A 9 14.80 -1.81 -19.91
N PRO A 10 13.50 -1.61 -19.64
CA PRO A 10 13.09 -0.63 -18.64
C PRO A 10 13.72 -1.08 -17.31
N LEU A 11 14.38 -0.18 -16.58
CA LEU A 11 14.91 -0.42 -15.23
C LEU A 11 13.90 -1.14 -14.32
N ALA A 12 12.59 -0.96 -14.58
CA ALA A 12 11.51 -1.74 -14.00
C ALA A 12 11.75 -3.28 -14.05
N ARG A 13 12.23 -3.85 -15.17
CA ARG A 13 12.52 -5.30 -15.30
C ARG A 13 13.68 -5.78 -14.42
N LEU A 14 14.60 -4.89 -14.04
CA LEU A 14 15.74 -5.23 -13.17
C LEU A 14 15.40 -5.11 -11.68
N LEU A 15 14.39 -4.31 -11.32
CA LEU A 15 14.00 -4.02 -9.94
C LEU A 15 12.74 -4.77 -9.48
N GLN A 16 12.05 -5.47 -10.38
CA GLN A 16 10.90 -6.30 -9.97
C GLN A 16 11.38 -7.59 -9.29
N PRO A 17 10.81 -7.97 -8.14
CA PRO A 17 11.04 -9.28 -7.54
C PRO A 17 10.74 -10.38 -8.56
N ARG A 18 11.70 -11.28 -8.77
CA ARG A 18 11.66 -12.29 -9.86
C ARG A 18 10.44 -13.21 -9.81
N THR A 19 9.74 -13.33 -8.67
CA THR A 19 8.56 -14.17 -8.53
C THR A 19 7.54 -13.60 -7.53
N ARG A 20 6.24 -13.80 -7.80
CA ARG A 20 5.13 -13.53 -6.87
C ARG A 20 5.37 -14.12 -5.48
N ALA A 21 5.98 -15.31 -5.40
CA ALA A 21 6.24 -16.00 -4.15
C ALA A 21 7.22 -15.24 -3.24
N GLY A 22 8.29 -14.67 -3.80
CA GLY A 22 9.25 -13.87 -3.04
C GLY A 22 8.63 -12.60 -2.44
N GLU A 23 7.78 -11.91 -3.22
CA GLU A 23 7.05 -10.72 -2.74
C GLU A 23 6.15 -11.06 -1.56
N LEU A 24 5.37 -12.14 -1.70
CA LEU A 24 4.44 -12.57 -0.66
C LEU A 24 5.17 -13.01 0.60
N ALA A 25 6.30 -13.73 0.48
CA ALA A 25 7.09 -14.13 1.64
C ALA A 25 7.71 -12.93 2.37
N ALA A 26 8.16 -11.90 1.64
CA ALA A 26 8.67 -10.67 2.25
C ALA A 26 7.55 -9.87 2.94
N LEU A 27 6.39 -9.76 2.29
CA LEU A 27 5.22 -9.07 2.83
C LEU A 27 4.66 -9.78 4.07
N ASP A 28 4.56 -11.11 4.07
CA ASP A 28 4.16 -11.93 5.21
C ASP A 28 5.06 -11.69 6.44
N ARG A 29 6.39 -11.68 6.26
CA ARG A 29 7.33 -11.38 7.35
C ARG A 29 7.13 -9.98 7.93
N ARG A 30 7.02 -8.97 7.07
CA ARG A 30 6.82 -7.58 7.50
C ARG A 30 5.49 -7.42 8.24
N LEU A 31 4.42 -8.03 7.73
CA LEU A 31 3.10 -7.95 8.37
C LEU A 31 3.10 -8.63 9.74
N ARG A 32 3.74 -9.80 9.87
CA ARG A 32 3.86 -10.47 11.17
C ARG A 32 4.61 -9.63 12.19
N ALA A 33 5.63 -8.89 11.78
CA ALA A 33 6.35 -7.98 12.66
C ALA A 33 5.42 -6.88 13.19
N GLU A 34 4.63 -6.23 12.32
CA GLU A 34 3.66 -5.20 12.74
C GLU A 34 2.53 -5.77 13.62
N VAL A 35 2.07 -7.00 13.35
CA VAL A 35 1.06 -7.67 14.18
C VAL A 35 1.59 -8.00 15.58
N ALA A 36 2.89 -8.31 15.70
CA ALA A 36 3.53 -8.64 16.97
C ALA A 36 4.01 -7.41 17.76
N ALA A 37 3.96 -6.22 17.17
CA ALA A 37 4.40 -4.99 17.82
C ALA A 37 3.51 -4.64 19.02
N ASP A 38 4.14 -4.13 20.07
CA ASP A 38 3.43 -3.53 21.20
C ASP A 38 3.07 -2.09 20.82
N VAL A 39 1.77 -1.78 20.86
CA VAL A 39 1.21 -0.56 20.27
C VAL A 39 0.17 0.03 21.22
N ASP A 40 0.18 1.34 21.36
CA ASP A 40 -0.80 2.06 22.18
C ASP A 40 -2.21 2.04 21.55
N ASP A 41 -3.22 2.35 22.37
CA ASP A 41 -4.61 2.35 21.91
C ASP A 41 -4.90 3.48 20.90
N GLU A 42 -4.15 4.59 20.98
CA GLU A 42 -4.27 5.74 20.08
C GLU A 42 -3.87 5.38 18.64
N GLU A 43 -2.71 4.74 18.44
CA GLU A 43 -2.25 4.30 17.12
C GLU A 43 -3.22 3.25 16.53
N ARG A 44 -3.80 2.37 17.36
CA ARG A 44 -4.85 1.43 16.92
C ARG A 44 -6.13 2.13 16.50
N GLU A 45 -6.56 3.16 17.23
CA GLU A 45 -7.74 3.96 16.88
C GLU A 45 -7.53 4.70 15.54
N LEU A 46 -6.36 5.32 15.36
CA LEU A 46 -5.98 5.96 14.11
C LEU A 46 -5.96 4.97 12.94
N ALA A 47 -5.46 3.75 13.14
CA ALA A 47 -5.49 2.70 12.11
C ALA A 47 -6.93 2.31 11.73
N ARG A 48 -7.84 2.23 12.70
CA ARG A 48 -9.28 2.00 12.43
C ARG A 48 -9.89 3.15 11.64
N ALA A 49 -9.56 4.40 12.00
CA ALA A 49 -10.00 5.58 11.27
C ALA A 49 -9.53 5.60 9.82
N VAL A 50 -8.29 5.17 9.54
CA VAL A 50 -7.81 4.94 8.16
C VAL A 50 -8.68 3.90 7.44
N GLY A 51 -9.01 2.80 8.12
CA GLY A 51 -9.90 1.76 7.60
C GLY A 51 -11.30 2.27 7.25
N ASP A 52 -11.88 3.11 8.11
CA ASP A 52 -13.19 3.74 7.88
C ASP A 52 -13.15 4.75 6.73
N ALA A 53 -12.15 5.64 6.70
CA ALA A 53 -11.99 6.60 5.62
C ALA A 53 -11.79 5.90 4.26
N LYS A 54 -11.04 4.79 4.23
CA LYS A 54 -10.89 3.95 3.03
C LYS A 54 -12.23 3.39 2.54
N ARG A 55 -13.09 2.94 3.45
CA ARG A 55 -14.45 2.48 3.11
C ARG A 55 -15.31 3.62 2.58
N ALA A 56 -15.23 4.80 3.18
CA ALA A 56 -15.97 5.98 2.73
C ALA A 56 -15.58 6.40 1.31
N VAL A 57 -14.28 6.45 0.99
CA VAL A 57 -13.80 6.71 -0.38
C VAL A 57 -14.36 5.67 -1.35
N ALA A 58 -14.23 4.38 -1.04
CA ALA A 58 -14.68 3.32 -1.93
C ALA A 58 -16.20 3.34 -2.16
N ALA A 59 -17.00 3.69 -1.14
CA ALA A 59 -18.45 3.82 -1.25
C ALA A 59 -18.87 5.04 -2.09
N ALA A 60 -18.07 6.11 -2.09
CA ALA A 60 -18.36 7.32 -2.85
C ALA A 60 -18.07 7.21 -4.35
N VAL A 61 -17.17 6.28 -4.74
CA VAL A 61 -16.79 6.01 -6.12
C VAL A 61 -17.88 5.17 -6.80
N PRO A 62 -18.58 5.71 -7.82
CA PRO A 62 -19.54 4.92 -8.59
C PRO A 62 -18.82 3.83 -9.40
N ALA A 63 -19.59 2.92 -10.00
CA ALA A 63 -19.05 2.02 -11.03
C ALA A 63 -18.39 2.87 -12.14
N VAL A 64 -17.16 2.52 -12.53
CA VAL A 64 -16.31 3.30 -13.43
C VAL A 64 -15.82 2.44 -14.59
N ASP A 65 -15.77 3.04 -15.79
CA ASP A 65 -15.39 2.37 -17.03
C ASP A 65 -13.89 2.57 -17.34
N ALA A 66 -13.32 3.73 -16.97
CA ALA A 66 -11.92 4.07 -17.26
C ALA A 66 -10.93 3.06 -16.66
N CYS A 67 -11.28 2.42 -15.55
CA CYS A 67 -10.45 1.41 -14.92
C CYS A 67 -10.39 0.09 -15.71
N GLY A 68 -11.38 -0.20 -16.56
CA GLY A 68 -11.47 -1.48 -17.29
C GLY A 68 -10.47 -1.64 -18.43
N THR A 69 -9.95 -0.54 -18.97
CA THR A 69 -9.09 -0.56 -20.17
C THR A 69 -7.75 0.16 -19.99
N CYS A 70 -7.54 0.89 -18.88
CA CYS A 70 -6.38 1.77 -18.73
C CYS A 70 -5.00 1.11 -18.79
N ALA A 71 -4.88 -0.21 -18.61
CA ALA A 71 -3.60 -0.92 -18.79
C ALA A 71 -3.38 -1.44 -20.21
N ALA A 72 -4.35 -1.31 -21.12
CA ALA A 72 -4.20 -1.76 -22.50
C ALA A 72 -3.04 -1.00 -23.20
N GLY A 73 -2.15 -1.75 -23.86
CA GLY A 73 -0.98 -1.18 -24.54
C GLY A 73 0.20 -0.82 -23.64
N HIS A 74 0.06 -0.93 -22.31
CA HIS A 74 1.20 -0.76 -21.42
C HIS A 74 2.21 -1.91 -21.57
N PRO A 75 3.52 -1.66 -21.33
CA PRO A 75 4.51 -2.73 -21.25
C PRO A 75 4.16 -3.75 -20.16
N LEU A 76 4.60 -4.99 -20.35
CA LEU A 76 4.55 -6.00 -19.29
C LEU A 76 5.44 -5.56 -18.11
N PRO A 77 5.01 -5.80 -16.86
CA PRO A 77 3.84 -6.61 -16.47
C PRO A 77 2.52 -5.83 -16.32
N ILE A 78 2.53 -4.50 -16.48
CA ILE A 78 1.32 -3.68 -16.31
C ILE A 78 0.25 -4.06 -17.34
N GLY A 79 0.62 -4.18 -18.61
CA GLY A 79 -0.28 -4.58 -19.70
C GLY A 79 -0.70 -6.05 -19.70
N GLN A 80 -0.39 -6.82 -18.65
CA GLN A 80 -0.68 -8.26 -18.58
C GLN A 80 -2.18 -8.58 -18.61
N HIS A 81 -3.03 -7.66 -18.13
CA HIS A 81 -4.49 -7.74 -18.23
C HIS A 81 -5.04 -6.35 -18.56
N ALA A 82 -6.25 -6.29 -19.10
CA ALA A 82 -6.92 -5.01 -19.36
C ALA A 82 -7.20 -4.30 -18.03
N GLY A 83 -6.96 -2.98 -18.00
CA GLY A 83 -7.31 -2.16 -16.85
C GLY A 83 -6.40 -2.27 -15.62
N GLY A 84 -6.65 -1.38 -14.66
CA GLY A 84 -5.93 -1.33 -13.39
C GLY A 84 -4.44 -0.99 -13.50
N ALA A 85 -4.04 -0.12 -14.43
CA ALA A 85 -2.65 0.29 -14.59
C ALA A 85 -2.06 0.87 -13.29
N CYS A 86 -2.84 1.66 -12.56
CA CYS A 86 -2.46 2.19 -11.24
C CYS A 86 -2.35 1.13 -10.14
N CYS A 87 -3.03 -0.01 -10.29
CA CYS A 87 -3.02 -1.12 -9.35
C CYS A 87 -1.95 -2.17 -9.69
N ALA A 88 -1.19 -1.97 -10.78
CA ALA A 88 -0.13 -2.86 -11.26
C ALA A 88 1.28 -2.43 -10.78
N GLY A 89 1.35 -1.67 -9.69
CA GLY A 89 2.62 -1.22 -9.07
C GLY A 89 3.40 -2.34 -8.38
N VAL A 90 4.61 -2.04 -7.90
CA VAL A 90 5.44 -2.99 -7.14
C VAL A 90 4.77 -3.26 -5.79
N THR A 91 4.61 -4.54 -5.42
CA THR A 91 3.92 -4.93 -4.18
C THR A 91 4.53 -4.26 -2.94
N ALA A 92 5.86 -4.19 -2.85
CA ALA A 92 6.54 -3.56 -1.72
C ALA A 92 6.30 -2.05 -1.62
N GLU A 93 6.09 -1.36 -2.74
CA GLU A 93 5.77 0.08 -2.76
C GLU A 93 4.31 0.34 -2.42
N LEU A 94 3.40 -0.54 -2.82
CA LEU A 94 1.97 -0.43 -2.48
C LEU A 94 1.72 -0.74 -1.00
N PHE A 95 2.49 -1.68 -0.45
CA PHE A 95 2.50 -2.05 0.96
C PHE A 95 3.79 -1.55 1.60
N ASP A 96 4.00 -0.23 1.62
CA ASP A 96 5.09 0.36 2.39
C ASP A 96 4.86 0.16 3.91
N ASP A 97 5.84 0.53 4.72
CA ASP A 97 5.80 0.23 6.16
C ASP A 97 4.61 0.89 6.86
N ASP A 98 4.29 2.15 6.50
CA ASP A 98 3.15 2.88 7.07
C ASP A 98 1.80 2.22 6.68
N GLU A 99 1.64 1.86 5.40
CA GLU A 99 0.44 1.17 4.90
C GLU A 99 0.26 -0.21 5.56
N LEU A 100 1.36 -0.94 5.76
CA LEU A 100 1.33 -2.26 6.35
C LEU A 100 1.01 -2.22 7.85
N ALA A 101 1.59 -1.27 8.58
CA ALA A 101 1.30 -1.04 9.99
C ALA A 101 -0.17 -0.66 10.19
N ALA A 102 -0.70 0.27 9.38
CA ALA A 102 -2.11 0.65 9.43
C ALA A 102 -3.02 -0.56 9.17
N LEU A 103 -2.69 -1.42 8.20
CA LEU A 103 -3.45 -2.64 7.94
C LEU A 103 -3.39 -3.64 9.10
N ALA A 104 -2.20 -3.86 9.68
CA ALA A 104 -1.99 -4.80 10.79
C ALA A 104 -2.82 -4.41 12.02
N LEU A 105 -2.76 -3.11 12.37
CA LEU A 105 -3.44 -2.53 13.52
C LEU A 105 -4.95 -2.38 13.31
N ALA A 106 -5.39 -2.24 12.05
CA ALA A 106 -6.80 -2.37 11.66
C ALA A 106 -7.30 -3.84 11.64
N GLY A 107 -6.43 -4.81 11.95
CA GLY A 107 -6.81 -6.22 12.13
C GLY A 107 -6.48 -7.14 10.95
N THR A 108 -5.78 -6.67 9.92
CA THR A 108 -5.32 -7.54 8.82
C THR A 108 -4.30 -8.55 9.34
N ARG A 109 -4.45 -9.80 8.89
CA ARG A 109 -3.56 -10.92 9.20
C ARG A 109 -2.93 -11.48 7.92
N PRO A 110 -1.81 -12.21 8.01
CA PRO A 110 -1.18 -12.78 6.83
C PRO A 110 -2.09 -13.74 6.05
N THR A 111 -2.99 -14.43 6.74
CA THR A 111 -4.01 -15.29 6.13
C THR A 111 -5.01 -14.53 5.26
N ASP A 112 -5.14 -13.22 5.44
CA ASP A 112 -6.07 -12.39 4.68
C ASP A 112 -5.46 -11.90 3.35
N LEU A 113 -4.12 -11.97 3.24
CA LEU A 113 -3.38 -11.54 2.06
C LEU A 113 -3.22 -12.66 1.05
N GLN A 114 -4.35 -13.11 0.50
CA GLN A 114 -4.40 -14.18 -0.49
C GLN A 114 -4.17 -13.66 -1.92
N PRO A 115 -3.13 -14.11 -2.63
CA PRO A 115 -2.94 -13.76 -4.04
C PRO A 115 -4.00 -14.43 -4.94
N PRO A 116 -4.16 -13.97 -6.20
CA PRO A 116 -4.95 -14.70 -7.18
C PRO A 116 -4.34 -16.08 -7.45
N SER A 117 -5.15 -16.99 -8.02
CA SER A 117 -4.71 -18.33 -8.40
C SER A 117 -3.36 -18.31 -9.14
N ARG A 118 -2.46 -19.24 -8.78
CA ARG A 118 -1.11 -19.36 -9.36
C ARG A 118 -1.11 -19.55 -10.89
N ARG A 119 -2.26 -19.90 -11.47
CA ARG A 119 -2.46 -20.00 -12.92
C ARG A 119 -2.47 -18.64 -13.63
N HIS A 120 -2.71 -17.54 -12.91
CA HIS A 120 -2.68 -16.21 -13.50
C HIS A 120 -1.25 -15.64 -13.52
N PRO A 121 -0.78 -15.13 -14.68
CA PRO A 121 0.52 -14.45 -14.75
C PRO A 121 0.58 -13.27 -13.78
N HIS A 122 1.77 -12.97 -13.30
CA HIS A 122 2.00 -11.81 -12.43
C HIS A 122 1.96 -10.53 -13.24
N ALA A 123 1.38 -9.50 -12.65
CA ALA A 123 1.01 -8.27 -13.32
C ALA A 123 1.46 -7.03 -12.55
N GLY A 124 2.64 -7.11 -11.92
CA GLY A 124 3.20 -6.05 -11.08
C GLY A 124 2.83 -6.23 -9.61
N CYS A 125 1.59 -5.93 -9.22
CA CYS A 125 1.17 -6.19 -7.83
C CYS A 125 0.87 -7.68 -7.65
N ALA A 126 1.37 -8.30 -6.58
CA ALA A 126 1.19 -9.72 -6.28
C ALA A 126 -0.28 -10.13 -6.21
N PHE A 127 -1.15 -9.19 -5.82
CA PHE A 127 -2.58 -9.39 -5.61
C PHE A 127 -3.44 -9.06 -6.84
N ARG A 128 -2.86 -8.51 -7.91
CA ARG A 128 -3.57 -8.17 -9.14
C ARG A 128 -3.63 -9.39 -10.06
N GLY A 129 -4.84 -9.82 -10.38
CA GLY A 129 -5.15 -10.92 -11.30
C GLY A 129 -6.01 -10.47 -12.48
N ALA A 130 -6.47 -11.42 -13.29
CA ALA A 130 -7.20 -11.16 -14.54
C ALA A 130 -8.53 -10.43 -14.33
N THR A 131 -9.17 -10.66 -13.19
CA THR A 131 -10.49 -10.11 -12.84
C THR A 131 -10.41 -8.93 -11.85
N GLY A 132 -9.21 -8.44 -11.55
CA GLY A 132 -8.98 -7.34 -10.61
C GLY A 132 -8.11 -7.73 -9.41
N CYS A 133 -8.28 -7.02 -8.30
CA CYS A 133 -7.56 -7.29 -7.06
C CYS A 133 -8.18 -8.46 -6.29
N SER A 134 -7.37 -9.44 -5.92
CA SER A 134 -7.75 -10.60 -5.10
C SER A 134 -8.11 -10.25 -3.65
N LEU A 135 -7.62 -9.13 -3.13
CA LEU A 135 -7.89 -8.71 -1.76
C LEU A 135 -9.26 -8.04 -1.67
N VAL A 136 -9.99 -8.31 -0.58
CA VAL A 136 -11.14 -7.49 -0.21
C VAL A 136 -10.70 -6.10 0.26
N LEU A 137 -11.59 -5.11 0.19
CA LEU A 137 -11.26 -3.71 0.47
C LEU A 137 -10.58 -3.50 1.84
N ALA A 138 -11.01 -4.24 2.86
CA ALA A 138 -10.46 -4.15 4.21
C ALA A 138 -8.95 -4.37 4.26
N HIS A 139 -8.42 -5.26 3.41
CA HIS A 139 -7.00 -5.65 3.41
C HIS A 139 -6.17 -4.99 2.29
N ARG A 140 -6.78 -4.05 1.55
CA ARG A 140 -6.06 -3.22 0.56
C ARG A 140 -5.42 -2.02 1.27
N PRO A 141 -4.18 -1.63 0.92
CA PRO A 141 -3.60 -0.35 1.34
C PRO A 141 -4.51 0.84 1.05
N ALA A 142 -4.45 1.89 1.88
CA ALA A 142 -5.13 3.16 1.65
C ALA A 142 -4.72 3.76 0.29
N ARG A 143 -3.43 3.65 -0.09
CA ARG A 143 -2.93 4.01 -1.42
C ARG A 143 -3.75 3.44 -2.58
N CYS A 144 -4.29 2.23 -2.45
CA CYS A 144 -5.07 1.60 -3.51
C CYS A 144 -6.42 2.27 -3.79
N VAL A 145 -6.98 3.01 -2.83
CA VAL A 145 -8.20 3.82 -3.04
C VAL A 145 -7.89 5.30 -3.20
N ARG A 146 -6.67 5.75 -2.87
CA ARG A 146 -6.25 7.14 -2.97
C ARG A 146 -5.91 7.57 -4.39
N PHE A 147 -5.42 6.65 -5.23
CA PHE A 147 -4.89 7.00 -6.55
C PHE A 147 -5.97 7.03 -7.64
N PHE A 148 -6.26 8.23 -8.16
CA PHE A 148 -7.12 8.44 -9.32
C PHE A 148 -6.30 8.94 -10.50
N CYS A 149 -6.18 8.12 -11.56
CA CYS A 149 -5.54 8.56 -12.80
C CYS A 149 -6.38 9.64 -13.49
N HIS A 150 -5.77 10.37 -14.43
CA HIS A 150 -6.44 11.43 -15.18
C HIS A 150 -7.76 10.95 -15.84
N GLY A 151 -7.75 9.76 -16.45
CA GLY A 151 -8.95 9.18 -17.09
C GLY A 151 -10.09 8.97 -16.10
N LEU A 152 -9.79 8.45 -14.91
CA LEU A 152 -10.77 8.24 -13.86
C LEU A 152 -11.29 9.56 -13.28
N ARG A 153 -10.41 10.56 -13.06
CA ARG A 153 -10.83 11.89 -12.61
C ARG A 153 -11.76 12.57 -13.61
N ALA A 154 -11.44 12.51 -14.90
CA ALA A 154 -12.27 13.05 -15.96
C ALA A 154 -13.65 12.36 -16.02
N GLU A 155 -13.69 11.05 -15.81
CA GLU A 155 -14.94 10.30 -15.73
C GLU A 155 -15.78 10.70 -14.51
N LEU A 156 -15.19 10.76 -13.32
CA LEU A 156 -15.88 11.19 -12.11
C LEU A 156 -16.42 12.62 -12.23
N HIS A 157 -15.67 13.51 -12.88
CA HIS A 157 -16.12 14.87 -13.18
C HIS A 157 -17.36 14.86 -14.08
N ARG A 158 -17.31 14.14 -15.21
CA ARG A 158 -18.48 14.00 -16.12
C ARG A 158 -19.70 13.41 -15.43
N ARG A 159 -19.51 12.55 -14.42
CA ARG A 159 -20.59 11.93 -13.63
C ARG A 159 -21.04 12.79 -12.44
N GLY A 160 -20.48 13.98 -12.23
CA GLY A 160 -20.81 14.84 -11.08
C GLY A 160 -20.42 14.26 -9.71
N ALA A 161 -19.50 13.29 -9.68
CA ALA A 161 -19.08 12.60 -8.45
C ALA A 161 -17.72 13.06 -7.93
N LEU A 162 -16.96 13.86 -8.70
CA LEU A 162 -15.58 14.20 -8.38
C LEU A 162 -15.43 14.91 -7.04
N GLU A 163 -16.15 16.01 -6.81
CA GLU A 163 -16.03 16.81 -5.58
C GLU A 163 -16.30 15.98 -4.32
N ARG A 164 -17.36 15.15 -4.35
CA ARG A 164 -17.69 14.24 -3.24
C ARG A 164 -16.57 13.24 -2.98
N VAL A 165 -16.01 12.64 -4.03
CA VAL A 165 -14.89 11.69 -3.90
C VAL A 165 -13.64 12.39 -3.36
N GLU A 166 -13.36 13.62 -3.79
CA GLU A 166 -12.22 14.42 -3.31
C GLU A 166 -12.35 14.80 -1.84
N ALA A 167 -13.55 15.12 -1.36
CA ALA A 167 -13.78 15.36 0.07
C ALA A 167 -13.46 14.12 0.92
N HIS A 168 -13.87 12.93 0.47
CA HIS A 168 -13.51 11.68 1.16
C HIS A 168 -12.01 11.36 1.07
N LEU A 169 -11.35 11.70 -0.04
CA LEU A 169 -9.91 11.53 -0.19
C LEU A 169 -9.13 12.44 0.76
N ALA A 170 -9.56 13.69 0.93
CA ALA A 170 -8.98 14.59 1.91
C ALA A 170 -9.11 14.01 3.34
N GLY A 171 -10.26 13.42 3.67
CA GLY A 171 -10.46 12.72 4.94
C GLY A 171 -9.52 11.52 5.12
N LEU A 172 -9.34 10.70 4.09
CA LEU A 172 -8.39 9.59 4.10
C LEU A 172 -6.94 10.07 4.27
N ASP A 173 -6.56 11.13 3.58
CA ASP A 173 -5.23 11.72 3.67
C ASP A 173 -4.95 12.28 5.07
N ALA A 174 -5.94 12.94 5.68
CA ALA A 174 -5.84 13.41 7.06
C ALA A 174 -5.67 12.25 8.05
N ALA A 175 -6.51 11.21 7.95
CA ALA A 175 -6.43 10.02 8.80
C ALA A 175 -5.07 9.32 8.66
N MET A 176 -4.59 9.15 7.43
CA MET A 176 -3.31 8.50 7.16
C MET A 176 -2.12 9.35 7.63
N SER A 177 -2.22 10.69 7.54
CA SER A 177 -1.22 11.60 8.08
C SER A 177 -1.13 11.50 9.60
N ALA A 178 -2.27 11.52 10.30
CA ALA A 178 -2.32 11.37 11.76
C ALA A 178 -1.73 10.02 12.20
N PHE A 179 -2.11 8.92 11.54
CA PHE A 179 -1.52 7.61 11.81
C PHE A 179 0.00 7.61 11.63
N ARG A 180 0.52 8.16 10.53
CA ARG A 180 1.98 8.20 10.27
C ARG A 180 2.75 8.95 11.35
N VAL A 181 2.18 10.04 11.88
CA VAL A 181 2.80 10.79 12.97
C VAL A 181 2.91 9.92 14.22
N ALA A 182 1.81 9.26 14.63
CA ALA A 182 1.82 8.36 15.79
C ALA A 182 2.78 7.17 15.59
N HIS A 183 2.70 6.52 14.42
CA HIS A 183 3.54 5.38 14.06
C HIS A 183 5.03 5.73 14.11
N ARG A 184 5.44 6.85 13.51
CA ARG A 184 6.83 7.32 13.56
C ARG A 184 7.26 7.64 14.99
N ALA A 185 6.42 8.31 15.76
CA ALA A 185 6.73 8.61 17.16
C ALA A 185 7.00 7.34 17.98
N ARG A 186 6.24 6.25 17.74
CA ARG A 186 6.53 4.95 18.35
C ARG A 186 7.87 4.39 17.88
N ARG A 187 8.10 4.33 16.57
CA ARG A 187 9.34 3.76 16.02
C ARG A 187 10.58 4.51 16.50
N ASP A 188 10.50 5.84 16.62
CA ASP A 188 11.59 6.65 17.18
C ASP A 188 11.87 6.28 18.63
N ARG A 189 10.83 6.04 19.45
CA ARG A 189 11.01 5.56 20.84
C ARG A 189 11.68 4.18 20.89
N GLU A 190 11.26 3.26 20.03
CA GLU A 190 11.85 1.90 19.94
C GLU A 190 13.33 1.92 19.56
N VAL A 191 13.74 2.85 18.67
CA VAL A 191 15.13 3.00 18.25
C VAL A 191 15.97 3.74 19.30
N LEU A 192 15.42 4.80 19.91
CA LEU A 192 16.17 5.65 20.85
C LEU A 192 16.31 5.01 22.23
N ALA A 193 15.32 4.27 22.72
CA ALA A 193 15.34 3.70 24.08
C ALA A 193 16.57 2.81 24.36
N PRO A 194 16.98 1.87 23.48
CA PRO A 194 18.20 1.10 23.68
C PRO A 194 19.47 1.95 23.68
N ILE A 195 19.54 2.98 22.85
CA ILE A 195 20.69 3.89 22.75
C ILE A 195 20.83 4.70 24.05
N LEU A 196 19.72 5.27 24.53
CA LEU A 196 19.69 6.03 25.77
C LEU A 196 20.03 5.16 26.98
N ALA A 197 19.54 3.93 27.04
CA ALA A 197 19.88 2.96 28.09
C ALA A 197 21.38 2.63 28.09
N ALA A 198 21.98 2.45 26.91
CA ALA A 198 23.42 2.20 26.78
C ALA A 198 24.24 3.40 27.28
N ILE A 199 23.86 4.63 26.93
CA ILE A 199 24.54 5.85 27.41
C ILE A 199 24.47 5.95 28.94
N ALA A 200 23.29 5.75 29.53
CA ALA A 200 23.09 5.82 30.98
C ALA A 200 23.95 4.80 31.75
N HIS A 201 24.09 3.58 31.21
CA HIS A 201 24.97 2.55 31.80
C HIS A 201 26.44 2.99 31.83
N HIS A 202 26.91 3.70 30.81
CA HIS A 202 28.31 4.14 30.71
C HIS A 202 28.60 5.39 31.54
N THR A 203 27.63 6.30 31.68
CA THR A 203 27.79 7.51 32.49
C THR A 203 27.59 7.26 33.99
N GLY A 204 26.78 6.27 34.37
CA GLY A 204 26.54 5.89 35.78
C GLY A 204 27.66 5.06 36.44
N GLY A 205 28.53 4.42 35.65
CA GLY A 205 29.62 3.55 36.17
C GLY A 205 30.94 4.26 36.52
N GLY A 206 31.04 5.58 36.33
CA GLY A 206 32.30 6.34 36.48
C GLY A 206 32.52 7.04 37.83
N GLY A 207 31.56 6.98 38.76
CA GLY A 207 31.57 7.79 40.00
C GLY A 207 32.25 7.16 41.22
N GLY A 208 33.08 6.13 41.06
CA GLY A 208 33.69 5.41 42.18
C GLY A 208 35.17 5.11 41.99
N ARG A 209 36.03 6.14 42.10
CA ARG A 209 37.42 6.03 42.56
C ARG A 209 37.83 7.30 43.28
#